data_AF-A0A5S4H5J6-F1
#
_entry.id   AF-A0A5S4H5J6-F1
#
_cell.length_a   1.000
_cell.length_b   1.000
_cell.length_c   1.000
_cell.angle_alpha   90.00
_cell.angle_beta   90.00
_cell.angle_gamma   90.00
#
_symmetry.space_group_name_H-M   'P 1'
#
loop_
_entity.id
_entity.type
_entity.pdbx_description
1 polymer ?
#
loop_
_entity_poly.entity_id
_entity_poly.type
_entity_poly.pdbx_seq_one_letter_code
_entity_poly.pdbx_strand_id
1 'polypeptide(L)' 'MELSAVPWTGPEWDDPALMLLARQLRDAHRAVAPLPAETRQRLIRHLLAITDLAKRDAGLAARRLDAFLADFQDGADVG' A
#
# COMPACT_ATOMS: atom_id res chain seq x y z
N MET A 1 -32.62 16.37 28.34
CA MET A 1 -32.28 15.41 27.27
C MET A 1 -31.14 16.03 26.50
N GLU A 2 -29.91 15.77 26.91
CA GLU A 2 -28.71 16.26 26.23
C GLU A 2 -27.78 15.06 26.08
N LEU A 3 -27.91 14.39 24.94
CA LEU A 3 -26.94 13.38 24.52
C LEU A 3 -25.66 14.15 24.20
N SER A 4 -24.73 14.21 25.16
CA SER A 4 -23.36 14.66 24.90
C SER A 4 -22.80 13.80 23.78
N ALA A 5 -22.84 14.34 22.56
CA ALA A 5 -22.16 13.76 21.42
C ALA A 5 -20.68 13.90 21.72
N VAL A 6 -20.09 12.86 22.30
CA VAL A 6 -18.63 12.76 22.44
C VAL A 6 -18.07 12.98 21.04
N PRO A 7 -17.28 14.03 20.79
CA PRO A 7 -16.70 14.24 19.48
C PRO A 7 -15.86 13.00 19.20
N TRP A 8 -16.21 12.26 18.15
CA TRP A 8 -15.48 11.09 17.71
C TRP A 8 -14.04 11.50 17.39
N THR A 9 -13.10 11.21 18.29
CA THR A 9 -11.65 11.33 18.07
C THR A 9 -11.14 10.09 17.35
N GLY A 10 -11.71 9.80 16.18
CA GLY A 10 -11.18 8.76 15.30
C GLY A 10 -9.74 9.10 14.90
N PRO A 11 -8.91 8.11 14.51
CA PRO A 11 -7.56 8.38 14.03
C PRO A 11 -7.61 9.42 12.92
N GLU A 12 -6.67 10.36 12.90
CA GLU A 12 -6.61 11.39 11.86
C GLU A 12 -6.24 10.70 10.53
N TRP A 13 -7.24 10.29 9.74
CA TRP A 13 -7.04 9.73 8.39
C TRP A 13 -6.45 10.76 7.39
N ASP A 14 -6.13 11.97 7.85
CA ASP A 14 -5.56 13.06 7.07
C ASP A 14 -4.02 12.99 6.99
N ASP A 15 -3.40 11.91 7.46
CA ASP A 15 -1.95 11.70 7.28
C ASP A 15 -1.59 11.65 5.79
N PRO A 16 -0.90 12.67 5.24
CA PRO A 16 -0.61 12.74 3.81
C PRO A 16 0.31 11.60 3.36
N ALA A 17 1.16 11.11 4.27
CA ALA A 17 2.00 9.95 4.04
C ALA A 17 1.18 8.66 3.87
N LEU A 18 0.12 8.46 4.66
CA LEU A 18 -0.78 7.31 4.54
C LEU A 18 -1.61 7.39 3.25
N MET A 19 -2.09 8.57 2.89
CA MET A 19 -2.81 8.78 1.64
C MET A 19 -1.93 8.50 0.41
N LEU A 20 -0.69 8.98 0.43
CA LEU A 20 0.29 8.70 -0.63
C LEU A 20 0.62 7.20 -0.71
N LEU A 21 0.81 6.55 0.43
CA LEU A 21 1.07 5.10 0.49
C LEU A 21 -0.09 4.30 -0.10
N ALA A 22 -1.33 4.63 0.29
CA ALA A 22 -2.53 3.99 -0.23
C ALA A 22 -2.66 4.18 -1.75
N ARG A 23 -2.33 5.37 -2.25
CA ARG A 23 -2.32 5.65 -3.70
C ARG A 23 -1.30 4.77 -4.42
N GLN A 24 -0.06 4.72 -3.93
CA GLN A 24 1.00 3.91 -4.54
C GLN A 24 0.67 2.41 -4.52
N LEU A 25 0.12 1.90 -3.41
CA LEU A 25 -0.33 0.50 -3.33
C LEU A 25 -1.39 0.18 -4.39
N ARG A 26 -2.36 1.08 -4.59
CA ARG A 26 -3.40 0.90 -5.61
C ARG A 26 -2.82 0.87 -7.02
N ASP A 27 -1.89 1.77 -7.32
CA ASP A 27 -1.26 1.83 -8.64
C ASP A 27 -0.35 0.60 -8.87
N ALA A 28 0.36 0.12 -7.85
CA ALA A 28 1.11 -1.14 -7.92
C ALA A 28 0.20 -2.34 -8.19
N HIS A 29 -0.94 -2.45 -7.49
CA HIS A 29 -1.93 -3.50 -7.75
C HIS A 29 -2.47 -3.47 -9.19
N ARG A 30 -2.68 -2.28 -9.76
CA ARG A 30 -3.11 -2.12 -11.15
C ARG A 30 -2.05 -2.57 -12.14
N ALA A 31 -0.78 -2.23 -11.90
CA ALA A 31 0.33 -2.64 -12.75
C ALA A 31 0.55 -4.16 -12.73
N VAL A 32 0.28 -4.81 -11.59
CA VAL A 32 0.42 -6.27 -11.42
C VAL A 32 -0.75 -7.07 -12.02
N ALA A 33 -1.94 -6.48 -12.13
CA ALA A 33 -3.14 -7.16 -12.64
C ALA A 33 -3.00 -7.83 -14.03
N PRO A 34 -2.39 -7.20 -15.06
CA PRO A 34 -2.26 -7.80 -16.39
C PRO A 34 -1.20 -8.90 -16.50
N LEU A 35 -0.37 -9.11 -15.47
CA LEU A 35 0.74 -10.07 -15.52
C LEU A 35 0.26 -11.54 -15.53
N PRO A 36 1.09 -12.47 -16.05
CA PRO A 36 0.81 -13.90 -16.00
C PRO A 36 0.58 -14.40 -14.58
N ALA A 37 -0.27 -15.42 -14.43
CA ALA A 37 -0.84 -15.83 -13.14
C ALA A 37 0.21 -16.16 -12.06
N GLU A 38 1.29 -16.87 -12.42
CA GLU A 38 2.36 -17.21 -11.47
C GLU A 38 3.10 -15.99 -10.93
N THR A 39 3.52 -15.08 -11.82
CA THR A 39 4.17 -13.81 -11.46
C THR A 39 3.23 -12.92 -10.65
N ARG A 40 2.00 -12.78 -11.12
CA ARG A 40 0.96 -11.99 -10.46
C ARG A 40 0.70 -12.47 -9.03
N GLN A 41 0.57 -13.77 -8.79
CA GLN A 41 0.34 -14.31 -7.45
C GLN A 41 1.50 -14.02 -6.49
N ARG A 42 2.75 -14.12 -6.97
CA ARG A 42 3.93 -13.78 -6.15
C ARG A 42 3.92 -12.30 -5.77
N LEU A 43 3.67 -11.41 -6.72
CA LEU A 43 3.65 -9.96 -6.49
C LEU A 43 2.47 -9.51 -5.61
N ILE A 44 1.28 -10.08 -5.81
CA ILE A 44 0.11 -9.79 -4.94
C ILE A 44 0.40 -10.19 -3.49
N ARG A 45 1.04 -11.35 -3.25
CA ARG A 45 1.42 -11.75 -1.88
C ARG A 45 2.39 -10.75 -1.25
N HIS A 46 3.33 -10.21 -2.02
CA HIS A 46 4.24 -9.18 -1.54
C HIS A 46 3.50 -7.88 -1.20
N LEU A 47 2.61 -7.40 -2.07
CA LEU A 47 1.79 -6.22 -1.83
C LEU A 47 0.88 -6.36 -0.60
N LEU A 48 0.33 -7.55 -0.35
CA LEU A 48 -0.44 -7.83 0.86
C LEU A 48 0.42 -7.74 2.13
N ALA A 49 1.66 -8.24 2.11
CA ALA A 49 2.58 -8.12 3.23
C ALA A 49 2.94 -6.65 3.54
N ILE A 50 3.15 -5.83 2.49
CA ILE A 50 3.40 -4.39 2.63
C ILE A 50 2.16 -3.68 3.19
N THR A 51 0.97 -4.05 2.72
CA THR A 51 -0.30 -3.47 3.22
C THR A 51 -0.55 -3.84 4.67
N ASP A 52 -0.20 -5.05 5.11
CA ASP A 52 -0.32 -5.42 6.54
C ASP A 52 0.67 -4.65 7.40
N LEU A 53 1.90 -4.48 6.91
CA LEU A 53 2.91 -3.68 7.59
C LEU A 53 2.48 -2.22 7.73
N ALA A 54 1.85 -1.64 6.70
CA ALA A 54 1.37 -0.25 6.72
C ALA A 54 0.39 0.04 7.87
N LYS A 55 -0.36 -0.97 8.32
CA LYS A 55 -1.28 -0.83 9.47
C LYS A 55 -0.55 -0.66 10.81
N ARG A 56 0.72 -1.05 10.88
CA ARG A 56 1.54 -1.04 12.10
C ARG A 56 2.67 -0.03 12.04
N ASP A 57 3.25 0.16 10.86
CA ASP A 57 4.36 1.07 10.59
C ASP A 57 4.29 1.57 9.14
N ALA A 58 3.68 2.73 8.96
CA ALA A 58 3.49 3.36 7.66
C ALA A 58 4.83 3.77 7.00
N GLY A 59 5.80 4.23 7.80
CA GLY A 59 7.10 4.69 7.30
C GLY A 59 7.93 3.53 6.75
N LEU A 60 7.97 2.41 7.46
CA LEU A 60 8.65 1.21 6.98
C LEU A 60 7.93 0.58 5.78
N ALA A 61 6.60 0.60 5.76
CA ALA A 61 5.83 0.14 4.62
C ALA A 61 6.10 0.96 3.36
N ALA A 62 6.22 2.29 3.47
CA ALA A 62 6.57 3.16 2.36
C ALA A 62 7.95 2.83 1.77
N ARG A 63 8.97 2.61 2.62
CA ARG A 63 10.31 2.20 2.17
C ARG A 63 10.30 0.84 1.47
N ARG A 64 9.52 -0.11 1.98
CA ARG A 64 9.36 -1.43 1.35
C ARG A 64 8.64 -1.36 0.01
N LEU A 65 7.63 -0.50 -0.08
CA LEU A 65 6.93 -0.28 -1.34
C LEU A 65 7.83 0.35 -2.40
N ASP A 66 8.65 1.33 -2.01
CA ASP A 66 9.63 1.95 -2.89
C ASP A 66 10.62 0.91 -3.46
N ALA A 67 11.21 0.09 -2.58
CA ALA A 67 12.11 -0.99 -3.01
C ALA A 67 11.40 -2.03 -3.91
N PHE A 68 10.15 -2.38 -3.59
CA PHE A 68 9.35 -3.28 -4.43
C PHE A 68 9.10 -2.68 -5.82
N LEU A 69 8.77 -1.39 -5.90
CA LEU A 69 8.53 -0.71 -7.17
C LEU A 69 9.81 -0.60 -8.01
N ALA A 70 10.95 -0.34 -7.39
CA ALA A 70 12.24 -0.31 -8.07
C ALA A 70 12.59 -1.68 -8.67
N ASP A 71 12.45 -2.76 -7.90
CA ASP A 71 12.64 -4.14 -8.38
C ASP A 71 11.65 -4.51 -9.49
N PHE A 72 10.38 -4.12 -9.33
CA PHE A 72 9.34 -4.36 -10.31
C PHE A 72 9.60 -3.63 -11.64
N GLN A 73 10.13 -2.42 -11.59
CA GLN A 73 10.48 -1.63 -12.78
C GLN A 73 11.74 -2.18 -13.47
N ASP A 74 12.77 -2.55 -12.72
CA ASP A 74 13.99 -3.17 -13.25
C ASP A 74 13.68 -4.50 -13.97
N GLY A 75 12.85 -5.35 -13.36
CA GLY A 75 12.41 -6.60 -13.97
C GLY A 75 11.44 -6.43 -15.15
N ALA A 76 10.80 -5.27 -15.31
CA ALA A 76 9.90 -4.98 -16.42
C ALA A 76 10.61 -4.38 -17.64
N ASP A 77 11.74 -3.69 -17.46
CA ASP A 77 12.54 -3.10 -18.55
C ASP A 77 13.30 -4.15 -19.38
N VAL A 78 13.50 -5.35 -18.80
CA VAL A 78 14.22 -6.47 -19.43
C VAL A 78 13.31 -7.50 -20.15
N GLY A 79 12.03 -7.18 -20.36
CA GLY A 79 11.00 -8.10 -20.88
C GLY A 79 10.56 -7.85 -22.33
#